data_AF-A0A956EHN8-F1
#
_entry.id   AF-A0A956EHN8-F1
#
_cell.length_a   1.000
_cell.length_b   1.000
_cell.length_c   1.000
_cell.angle_alpha   90.00
_cell.angle_beta   90.00
_cell.angle_gamma   90.00
#
_symmetry.space_group_name_H-M   'P 1'
#
loop_
_entity.id
_entity.type
_entity.pdbx_description
1 polymer ?
#
loop_
_entity_poly.entity_id
_entity_poly.type
_entity_poly.pdbx_seq_one_letter_code
_entity_poly.pdbx_strand_id
1 'polypeptide(L)'
;MLWAMGRAAHHPPNVSTRQRQGGLGLVLTLVAGLVTGGAIGACANTDQNLEKQRLLDELGKAGSGKPAQCKPGAKEPCYTGAEGTAGRGLCKQGTHSCGDDASWGACEGEVIPHPELCNRADDDCDGVVDNDFERDGAICFIGTGSCKTQGVWHCSKDGAKAVCDAPPPPSTPEICDGLDNNCNGQIDEGDFPGEGAECSPGKPGVCEKGVKKCAGGRIQCVQNIQESPEVCNGLDDDCNNQVDDNCLSPEAAAKVGRGEKLEVGNNK
;
A
#
# COMPACT_ATOMS: atom_id res chain seq x y z
N MET A 1 25.76 34.95 43.91
CA MET A 1 26.39 34.38 42.70
C MET A 1 25.34 34.49 41.57
N LEU A 2 25.27 35.42 40.60
CA LEU A 2 26.25 36.06 39.68
C LEU A 2 27.19 35.00 39.12
N TRP A 3 27.17 34.56 37.86
CA TRP A 3 27.06 35.18 36.52
C TRP A 3 26.79 34.01 35.52
N ALA A 4 26.46 34.12 34.24
CA ALA A 4 25.97 35.12 33.31
C ALA A 4 25.73 34.38 31.97
N MET A 5 24.88 34.97 31.15
CA MET A 5 24.55 34.59 29.77
C MET A 5 25.76 34.66 28.82
N GLY A 6 25.70 33.95 27.69
CA GLY A 6 26.62 34.17 26.56
C GLY A 6 26.15 33.52 25.26
N ARG A 7 25.63 34.35 24.34
CA ARG A 7 25.32 34.04 22.92
C ARG A 7 26.59 34.11 22.05
N ALA A 8 26.40 33.77 20.76
CA ALA A 8 27.17 34.14 19.55
C ALA A 8 28.16 33.07 19.05
N ALA A 9 28.40 32.87 17.76
CA ALA A 9 27.86 33.38 16.51
C ALA A 9 28.32 32.45 15.35
N HIS A 10 27.66 32.58 14.20
CA HIS A 10 28.05 31.99 12.92
C HIS A 10 29.38 32.56 12.39
N HIS A 11 30.18 31.74 11.70
CA HIS A 11 30.90 32.07 10.45
C HIS A 11 31.62 30.83 9.86
N PRO A 12 31.43 30.51 8.56
CA PRO A 12 32.39 29.75 7.74
C PRO A 12 33.17 30.72 6.81
N PRO A 13 33.96 30.23 5.84
CA PRO A 13 35.07 29.28 5.89
C PRO A 13 36.38 29.97 5.47
N ASN A 14 37.57 29.38 5.70
CA ASN A 14 38.77 29.85 5.00
C ASN A 14 39.68 28.73 4.49
N VAL A 15 39.99 28.94 3.21
CA VAL A 15 40.92 28.30 2.29
C VAL A 15 42.29 28.09 2.93
N SER A 16 42.83 26.86 2.81
CA SER A 16 44.25 26.58 3.04
C SER A 16 44.93 26.20 1.72
N THR A 17 45.67 27.18 1.21
CA THR A 17 46.96 27.16 0.52
C THR A 17 47.53 25.86 -0.08
N ARG A 18 47.74 25.95 -1.41
CA ARG A 18 48.84 25.42 -2.25
C ARG A 18 50.09 24.82 -1.56
N GLN A 19 50.49 23.64 -2.06
CA GLN A 19 51.88 23.23 -2.27
C GLN A 19 51.90 22.21 -3.43
N ARG A 20 52.08 22.59 -4.71
CA ARG A 20 53.33 22.79 -5.49
C ARG A 20 54.42 21.72 -5.27
N GLN A 21 54.30 20.61 -6.01
CA GLN A 21 55.42 19.91 -6.66
C GLN A 21 55.02 19.87 -8.15
N GLY A 22 55.72 20.50 -9.10
CA GLY A 22 57.10 20.24 -9.47
C GLY A 22 57.07 19.42 -10.77
N GLY A 23 56.78 20.08 -11.89
CA GLY A 23 56.80 19.44 -13.21
C GLY A 23 58.21 19.41 -13.80
N LEU A 24 58.49 18.42 -14.65
CA LEU A 24 59.42 18.47 -15.79
C LEU A 24 59.29 17.15 -16.57
N GLY A 25 59.27 17.19 -17.91
CA GLY A 25 59.59 16.00 -18.72
C GLY A 25 58.70 15.70 -19.91
N LEU A 26 58.65 16.64 -20.85
CA LEU A 26 58.19 16.45 -22.22
C LEU A 26 59.04 15.37 -22.94
N VAL A 27 58.44 14.23 -23.35
CA VAL A 27 58.94 13.42 -24.48
C VAL A 27 57.73 12.87 -25.25
N LEU A 28 57.35 13.62 -26.28
CA LEU A 28 56.44 13.21 -27.34
C LEU A 28 57.28 12.45 -28.39
N THR A 29 57.29 11.12 -28.36
CA THR A 29 57.85 10.32 -29.47
C THR A 29 56.79 10.07 -30.52
N LEU A 30 56.85 10.89 -31.58
CA LEU A 30 56.33 10.60 -32.92
C LEU A 30 56.98 9.31 -33.43
N VAL A 31 56.19 8.25 -33.60
CA VAL A 31 56.54 7.15 -34.50
C VAL A 31 55.65 7.29 -35.73
N ALA A 32 56.20 7.93 -36.76
CA ALA A 32 55.67 7.87 -38.11
C ALA A 32 55.93 6.47 -38.67
N GLY A 33 54.88 5.66 -38.75
CA GLY A 33 54.85 4.40 -39.47
C GLY A 33 53.72 4.44 -40.49
N LEU A 34 54.04 4.82 -41.73
CA LEU A 34 53.18 4.54 -42.88
C LEU A 34 53.03 3.02 -43.01
N VAL A 35 51.82 2.52 -42.79
CA VAL A 35 51.34 1.29 -43.45
C VAL A 35 50.09 1.67 -44.21
N THR A 36 50.30 2.03 -45.47
CA THR A 36 49.30 1.91 -46.51
C THR A 36 48.92 0.44 -46.62
N GLY A 37 47.68 0.08 -46.29
CA GLY A 37 47.27 -1.32 -46.39
C GLY A 37 45.83 -1.56 -45.99
N GLY A 38 44.92 -1.33 -46.93
CA GLY A 38 43.74 -2.18 -47.13
C GLY A 38 42.73 -2.28 -45.99
N ALA A 39 41.68 -1.47 -46.09
CA ALA A 39 40.35 -1.92 -45.68
C ALA A 39 39.97 -3.16 -46.51
N ILE A 40 40.18 -4.35 -45.95
CA ILE A 40 39.60 -5.60 -46.45
C ILE A 40 39.25 -6.46 -45.25
N GLY A 41 38.02 -6.28 -44.78
CA GLY A 41 37.46 -7.06 -43.67
C GLY A 41 35.95 -6.89 -43.51
N ALA A 42 35.26 -6.33 -44.50
CA ALA A 42 33.81 -6.14 -44.49
C ALA A 42 33.20 -6.58 -45.83
N CYS A 43 33.51 -7.79 -46.28
CA CYS A 43 32.86 -8.39 -47.47
C CYS A 43 32.42 -9.84 -47.26
N ALA A 44 32.47 -10.40 -46.04
CA ALA A 44 32.05 -11.79 -45.81
C ALA A 44 30.58 -11.94 -45.40
N ASN A 45 29.93 -10.87 -44.90
CA ASN A 45 28.52 -10.93 -44.46
C ASN A 45 27.52 -10.43 -45.51
N THR A 46 27.95 -9.69 -46.54
CA THR A 46 27.08 -9.24 -47.63
C THR A 46 26.78 -10.38 -48.61
N ASP A 47 27.72 -11.31 -48.80
CA ASP A 47 27.60 -12.43 -49.74
C ASP A 47 26.61 -13.50 -49.23
N GLN A 48 26.68 -13.85 -47.93
CA GLN A 48 25.74 -14.81 -47.34
C GLN A 48 24.29 -14.28 -47.28
N ASN A 49 24.11 -12.98 -47.06
CA ASN A 49 22.78 -12.37 -47.07
C ASN A 49 22.20 -12.27 -48.49
N LEU A 50 23.03 -12.01 -49.51
CA LEU A 50 22.60 -11.95 -50.92
C LEU A 50 22.27 -13.34 -51.48
N GLU A 51 23.04 -14.37 -51.12
CA GLU A 51 22.77 -15.76 -51.50
C GLU A 51 21.51 -16.29 -50.78
N LYS A 52 21.32 -15.96 -49.49
CA LYS A 52 20.08 -16.23 -48.74
C LYS A 52 18.87 -15.60 -49.44
N GLN A 53 18.98 -14.33 -49.86
CA GLN A 53 17.91 -13.64 -50.60
C GLN A 53 17.60 -14.28 -51.95
N ARG A 54 18.61 -14.64 -52.75
CA ARG A 54 18.41 -15.31 -54.05
C ARG A 54 17.73 -16.68 -53.90
N LEU A 55 18.10 -17.44 -52.88
CA LEU A 55 17.51 -18.75 -52.61
C LEU A 55 16.05 -18.63 -52.16
N LEU A 56 15.71 -17.59 -51.38
CA LEU A 56 14.34 -17.27 -51.00
C LEU A 56 13.50 -16.77 -52.20
N ASP A 57 14.07 -15.96 -53.10
CA ASP A 57 13.39 -15.47 -54.30
C ASP A 57 13.05 -16.60 -55.30
N GLU A 58 13.93 -17.61 -55.42
CA GLU A 58 13.67 -18.78 -56.25
C GLU A 58 12.62 -19.72 -55.63
N LEU A 59 12.60 -19.85 -54.30
CA LEU A 59 11.57 -20.61 -53.57
C LEU A 59 10.18 -19.93 -53.62
N GLY A 60 10.13 -18.58 -53.57
CA GLY A 60 8.89 -17.81 -53.65
C GLY A 60 8.15 -17.90 -54.99
N LYS A 61 8.85 -18.26 -56.08
CA LYS A 61 8.26 -18.45 -57.42
C LYS A 61 7.59 -19.82 -57.60
N ALA A 62 7.76 -20.75 -56.66
CA ALA A 62 7.41 -22.16 -56.84
C ALA A 62 6.04 -22.62 -56.28
N GLY A 63 5.19 -21.75 -55.70
CA GLY A 63 3.76 -22.12 -55.61
C GLY A 63 2.85 -21.65 -54.46
N SER A 64 3.13 -20.59 -53.70
CA SER A 64 2.21 -20.20 -52.59
C SER A 64 1.91 -18.72 -52.43
N GLY A 65 2.31 -17.85 -53.37
CA GLY A 65 1.93 -16.42 -53.38
C GLY A 65 2.42 -15.59 -52.18
N LYS A 66 3.20 -16.18 -51.27
CA LYS A 66 3.87 -15.50 -50.16
C LYS A 66 5.39 -15.55 -50.38
N PRO A 67 6.13 -14.48 -50.05
CA PRO A 67 7.58 -14.50 -50.13
C PRO A 67 8.13 -15.55 -49.15
N ALA A 68 9.09 -16.36 -49.60
CA ALA A 68 9.77 -17.34 -48.77
C ALA A 68 10.50 -16.62 -47.61
N GLN A 69 10.28 -17.09 -46.39
CA GLN A 69 10.87 -16.52 -45.17
C GLN A 69 12.17 -17.23 -44.78
N CYS A 70 12.29 -18.51 -45.10
CA CYS A 70 13.38 -19.37 -44.70
C CYS A 70 13.63 -20.50 -45.71
N LYS A 71 14.76 -21.19 -45.56
CA LYS A 71 15.10 -22.38 -46.36
C LYS A 71 14.46 -23.62 -45.72
N PRO A 72 13.71 -24.46 -46.46
CA PRO A 72 13.14 -25.70 -45.93
C PRO A 72 14.15 -26.55 -45.16
N GLY A 73 13.77 -27.00 -43.97
CA GLY A 73 14.61 -27.78 -43.05
C GLY A 73 15.61 -26.98 -42.19
N ALA A 74 15.71 -25.66 -42.36
CA ALA A 74 16.52 -24.81 -41.47
C ALA A 74 15.94 -24.77 -40.04
N LYS A 75 16.81 -24.59 -39.04
CA LYS A 75 16.44 -24.40 -37.64
C LYS A 75 17.17 -23.19 -37.07
N GLU A 76 16.44 -22.32 -36.37
CA GLU A 76 16.97 -21.10 -35.76
C GLU A 76 16.35 -20.90 -34.36
N PRO A 77 17.06 -20.24 -33.42
CA PRO A 77 16.50 -19.88 -32.13
C PRO A 77 15.38 -18.85 -32.31
N CYS A 78 14.34 -18.95 -31.50
CA CYS A 78 13.19 -18.05 -31.55
C CYS A 78 12.70 -17.72 -30.14
N TYR A 79 12.00 -16.60 -30.02
CA TYR A 79 11.34 -16.18 -28.80
C TYR A 79 10.24 -15.20 -29.14
N THR A 80 9.01 -15.50 -28.73
CA THR A 80 7.83 -14.70 -29.03
C THR A 80 7.35 -13.86 -27.84
N GLY A 81 7.97 -14.03 -26.67
CA GLY A 81 7.72 -13.23 -25.47
C GLY A 81 8.21 -11.78 -25.58
N ALA A 82 7.85 -10.96 -24.59
CA ALA A 82 8.21 -9.54 -24.56
C ALA A 82 9.74 -9.32 -24.61
N GLU A 83 10.18 -8.25 -25.27
CA GLU A 83 11.60 -7.94 -25.40
C GLU A 83 12.26 -7.77 -24.02
N GLY A 84 13.45 -8.36 -23.84
CA GLY A 84 14.20 -8.29 -22.59
C GLY A 84 13.87 -9.37 -21.56
N THR A 85 12.81 -10.17 -21.76
CA THR A 85 12.43 -11.27 -20.84
C THR A 85 13.11 -12.61 -21.16
N ALA A 86 13.66 -12.76 -22.38
CA ALA A 86 14.32 -13.99 -22.79
C ALA A 86 15.50 -14.34 -21.88
N GLY A 87 15.47 -15.53 -21.28
CA GLY A 87 16.54 -16.02 -20.40
C GLY A 87 16.49 -15.47 -18.98
N ARG A 88 15.43 -14.76 -18.58
CA ARG A 88 15.16 -14.39 -17.19
C ARG A 88 14.18 -15.37 -16.57
N GLY A 89 14.35 -15.64 -15.27
CA GLY A 89 13.47 -16.54 -14.54
C GLY A 89 13.28 -17.90 -15.24
N LEU A 90 12.03 -18.26 -15.47
CA LEU A 90 11.65 -19.47 -16.20
C LEU A 90 11.65 -19.28 -17.73
N CYS A 91 11.68 -18.04 -18.22
CA CYS A 91 11.59 -17.75 -19.63
C CYS A 91 12.82 -18.20 -20.40
N LYS A 92 12.57 -18.91 -21.50
CA LYS A 92 13.64 -19.44 -22.35
C LYS A 92 13.25 -19.39 -23.82
N GLN A 93 14.27 -19.25 -24.65
CA GLN A 93 14.13 -19.30 -26.10
C GLN A 93 13.82 -20.73 -26.56
N GLY A 94 13.00 -20.83 -27.60
CA GLY A 94 12.70 -22.08 -28.29
C GLY A 94 13.51 -22.23 -29.57
N THR A 95 13.12 -23.18 -30.41
CA THR A 95 13.66 -23.36 -31.76
C THR A 95 12.51 -23.52 -32.73
N HIS A 96 12.51 -22.75 -33.82
CA HIS A 96 11.58 -22.95 -34.93
C HIS A 96 12.26 -23.71 -36.06
N SER A 97 11.47 -24.48 -36.81
CA SER A 97 11.93 -25.18 -38.00
C SER A 97 11.22 -24.62 -39.23
N CYS A 98 11.94 -24.49 -40.33
CA CYS A 98 11.37 -24.03 -41.60
C CYS A 98 10.66 -25.18 -42.32
N GLY A 99 9.38 -24.99 -42.66
CA GLY A 99 8.58 -25.96 -43.40
C GLY A 99 8.94 -26.04 -44.89
N ASP A 100 8.39 -27.04 -45.58
CA ASP A 100 8.54 -27.21 -47.04
C ASP A 100 7.90 -26.06 -47.83
N ASP A 101 6.97 -25.34 -47.21
CA ASP A 101 6.34 -24.11 -47.71
C ASP A 101 7.21 -22.86 -47.53
N ALA A 102 8.48 -23.03 -47.11
CA ALA A 102 9.46 -21.98 -46.88
C ALA A 102 9.01 -20.92 -45.84
N SER A 103 8.17 -21.33 -44.88
CA SER A 103 7.71 -20.49 -43.76
C SER A 103 8.20 -21.04 -42.42
N TRP A 104 8.44 -20.16 -41.45
CA TRP A 104 8.81 -20.59 -40.10
C TRP A 104 7.61 -21.23 -39.40
N GLY A 105 7.83 -22.40 -38.80
CA GLY A 105 6.88 -23.04 -37.91
C GLY A 105 6.76 -22.33 -36.55
N ALA A 106 5.98 -22.93 -35.65
CA ALA A 106 5.89 -22.48 -34.27
C ALA A 106 7.25 -22.50 -33.58
N CYS A 107 7.43 -21.63 -32.59
CA CYS A 107 8.63 -21.64 -31.77
C CYS A 107 8.52 -22.75 -30.72
N GLU A 108 9.10 -23.91 -31.00
CA GLU A 108 8.95 -25.07 -30.13
C GLU A 108 9.86 -24.96 -28.90
N GLY A 109 9.30 -25.22 -27.73
CA GLY A 109 10.04 -25.28 -26.46
C GLY A 109 10.36 -23.92 -25.83
N GLU A 110 9.84 -22.82 -26.38
CA GLU A 110 9.91 -21.53 -25.69
C GLU A 110 9.08 -21.53 -24.40
N VAL A 111 9.50 -20.74 -23.42
CA VAL A 111 8.70 -20.37 -22.25
C VAL A 111 8.68 -18.86 -22.23
N ILE A 112 7.50 -18.30 -22.39
CA ILE A 112 7.26 -16.85 -22.42
C ILE A 112 6.70 -16.37 -21.07
N PRO A 113 6.69 -15.06 -20.79
CA PRO A 113 6.15 -14.50 -19.56
C PRO A 113 4.71 -14.92 -19.32
N HIS A 114 4.41 -15.29 -18.08
CA HIS A 114 3.07 -15.53 -17.56
C HIS A 114 2.85 -14.64 -16.34
N PRO A 115 1.59 -14.43 -15.90
CA PRO A 115 1.36 -13.77 -14.62
C PRO A 115 2.10 -14.48 -13.49
N GLU A 116 2.65 -13.70 -12.58
CA GLU A 116 3.37 -14.20 -11.42
C GLU A 116 2.55 -15.17 -10.58
N LEU A 117 3.21 -16.23 -10.13
CA LEU A 117 2.71 -17.12 -9.09
C LEU A 117 3.68 -17.04 -7.92
N CYS A 118 3.16 -17.09 -6.70
CA CYS A 118 3.91 -17.22 -5.46
C CYS A 118 4.48 -18.66 -5.39
N ASN A 119 5.49 -18.94 -6.18
CA ASN A 119 6.08 -20.26 -6.38
C ASN A 119 7.61 -20.24 -6.26
N ARG A 120 8.19 -19.09 -5.87
CA ARG A 120 9.64 -18.84 -5.77
C ARG A 120 10.34 -18.89 -7.12
N ALA A 121 9.63 -18.59 -8.18
CA ALA A 121 10.14 -18.39 -9.52
C ALA A 121 9.75 -16.99 -10.03
N ASP A 122 10.34 -16.64 -11.16
CA ASP A 122 10.10 -15.40 -11.89
C ASP A 122 9.37 -15.87 -13.17
N ASP A 123 8.03 -15.87 -13.08
CA ASP A 123 7.09 -16.38 -14.09
C ASP A 123 6.80 -15.32 -15.15
N ASP A 124 6.79 -14.04 -14.78
CA ASP A 124 6.67 -12.91 -15.69
C ASP A 124 8.00 -12.47 -16.30
N CYS A 125 9.10 -13.01 -15.77
CA CYS A 125 10.45 -12.86 -16.30
C CYS A 125 10.90 -11.39 -16.31
N ASP A 126 10.43 -10.58 -15.36
CA ASP A 126 10.88 -9.21 -15.15
C ASP A 126 12.24 -9.14 -14.43
N GLY A 127 12.65 -10.25 -13.81
CA GLY A 127 13.90 -10.40 -13.06
C GLY A 127 13.74 -10.34 -11.53
N VAL A 128 12.51 -10.30 -11.01
CA VAL A 128 12.17 -10.25 -9.60
C VAL A 128 11.20 -11.37 -9.27
N VAL A 129 11.64 -12.31 -8.43
CA VAL A 129 10.83 -13.45 -7.99
C VAL A 129 9.66 -13.00 -7.11
N ASP A 130 8.45 -13.49 -7.42
CA ASP A 130 7.20 -13.32 -6.67
C ASP A 130 6.84 -11.83 -6.38
N ASN A 131 7.11 -10.91 -7.32
CA ASN A 131 7.03 -9.44 -7.10
C ASN A 131 5.59 -8.89 -6.97
N ASP A 132 4.58 -9.62 -7.45
CA ASP A 132 3.15 -9.28 -7.34
C ASP A 132 2.50 -9.80 -6.05
N PHE A 133 3.28 -10.43 -5.16
CA PHE A 133 2.80 -10.98 -3.90
C PHE A 133 3.40 -10.27 -2.69
N GLU A 134 2.67 -10.28 -1.57
CA GLU A 134 3.27 -9.93 -0.29
C GLU A 134 4.46 -10.85 -0.03
N ARG A 135 5.60 -10.25 0.34
CA ARG A 135 6.87 -10.94 0.58
C ARG A 135 6.66 -12.19 1.45
N ASP A 136 6.89 -13.37 0.86
CA ASP A 136 6.89 -14.64 1.60
C ASP A 136 7.85 -14.54 2.80
N GLY A 137 7.36 -14.91 3.98
CA GLY A 137 8.10 -14.79 5.23
C GLY A 137 8.07 -13.41 5.89
N ALA A 138 7.42 -12.40 5.30
CA ALA A 138 7.19 -11.13 5.97
C ALA A 138 6.11 -11.25 7.05
N ILE A 139 6.21 -10.41 8.08
CA ILE A 139 5.21 -10.34 9.15
C ILE A 139 3.91 -9.74 8.59
N CYS A 140 2.79 -10.37 8.93
CA CYS A 140 1.45 -9.90 8.62
C CYS A 140 0.62 -9.71 9.90
N PHE A 141 -0.45 -8.92 9.80
CA PHE A 141 -1.39 -8.73 10.89
C PHE A 141 -2.82 -8.80 10.38
N ILE A 142 -3.70 -9.41 11.17
CA ILE A 142 -5.15 -9.37 10.95
C ILE A 142 -5.83 -8.72 12.15
N GLY A 143 -7.03 -8.18 11.93
CA GLY A 143 -7.74 -7.39 12.94
C GLY A 143 -7.18 -5.98 13.13
N THR A 144 -7.80 -5.22 14.03
CA THR A 144 -7.46 -3.83 14.35
C THR A 144 -7.42 -3.65 15.88
N GLY A 145 -6.72 -2.61 16.36
CA GLY A 145 -6.71 -2.28 17.79
C GLY A 145 -6.25 -3.44 18.69
N SER A 146 -7.03 -3.70 19.76
CA SER A 146 -6.86 -4.82 20.70
C SER A 146 -6.94 -6.19 20.04
N CYS A 147 -7.66 -6.30 18.93
CA CYS A 147 -7.91 -7.53 18.18
C CYS A 147 -6.82 -7.87 17.17
N LYS A 148 -5.72 -7.11 17.17
CA LYS A 148 -4.62 -7.30 16.23
C LYS A 148 -3.83 -8.56 16.59
N THR A 149 -3.86 -9.56 15.71
CA THR A 149 -2.99 -10.75 15.81
C THR A 149 -1.89 -10.70 14.77
N GLN A 150 -0.78 -11.36 15.06
CA GLN A 150 0.41 -11.41 14.21
C GLN A 150 0.57 -12.80 13.59
N GLY A 151 0.98 -12.83 12.33
CA GLY A 151 1.40 -14.03 11.62
C GLY A 151 2.52 -13.72 10.63
N VAL A 152 2.67 -14.61 9.66
CA VAL A 152 3.62 -14.55 8.56
C VAL A 152 2.88 -14.79 7.24
N TRP A 153 3.27 -14.04 6.21
CA TRP A 153 2.80 -14.27 4.85
C TRP A 153 3.39 -15.55 4.28
N HIS A 154 2.53 -16.35 3.67
CA HIS A 154 2.88 -17.59 2.99
C HIS A 154 2.17 -17.69 1.65
N CYS A 155 2.85 -18.24 0.64
CA CYS A 155 2.19 -18.63 -0.60
C CYS A 155 1.10 -19.68 -0.33
N SER A 156 -0.05 -19.52 -0.98
CA SER A 156 -1.07 -20.56 -1.03
C SER A 156 -0.51 -21.81 -1.72
N LYS A 157 -1.13 -22.98 -1.46
CA LYS A 157 -0.65 -24.26 -2.00
C LYS A 157 -0.61 -24.31 -3.54
N ASP A 158 -1.45 -23.52 -4.20
CA ASP A 158 -1.52 -23.38 -5.66
C ASP A 158 -0.66 -22.23 -6.20
N GLY A 159 0.03 -21.48 -5.34
CA GLY A 159 0.85 -20.32 -5.71
C GLY A 159 0.05 -19.10 -6.17
N ALA A 160 -1.29 -19.15 -6.19
CA ALA A 160 -2.08 -18.08 -6.78
C ALA A 160 -2.23 -16.82 -5.90
N LYS A 161 -1.86 -16.89 -4.62
CA LYS A 161 -1.96 -15.76 -3.67
C LYS A 161 -1.02 -15.92 -2.47
N ALA A 162 -0.65 -14.81 -1.84
CA ALA A 162 -0.12 -14.85 -0.48
C ALA A 162 -1.27 -14.88 0.55
N VAL A 163 -1.06 -15.60 1.65
CA VAL A 163 -2.02 -15.80 2.73
C VAL A 163 -1.31 -15.58 4.06
N CYS A 164 -1.91 -14.78 4.93
CA CYS A 164 -1.42 -14.54 6.28
C CYS A 164 -1.85 -15.69 7.19
N ASP A 165 -0.93 -16.34 7.89
CA ASP A 165 -1.23 -17.44 8.82
C ASP A 165 -1.56 -16.97 10.25
N ALA A 166 -1.75 -15.67 10.45
CA ALA A 166 -2.09 -15.11 11.74
C ALA A 166 -3.32 -15.83 12.33
N PRO A 167 -3.26 -16.27 13.60
CA PRO A 167 -4.40 -16.91 14.22
C PRO A 167 -5.57 -15.92 14.31
N PRO A 168 -6.82 -16.40 14.26
CA PRO A 168 -7.98 -15.54 14.42
C PRO A 168 -7.88 -14.74 15.73
N PRO A 169 -8.37 -13.48 15.76
CA PRO A 169 -8.38 -12.67 16.97
C PRO A 169 -9.06 -13.40 18.14
N PRO A 170 -8.52 -13.30 19.36
CA PRO A 170 -9.19 -13.83 20.53
C PRO A 170 -10.53 -13.11 20.72
N SER A 171 -11.62 -13.87 20.83
CA SER A 171 -12.95 -13.31 21.07
C SER A 171 -13.42 -13.66 22.49
N THR A 172 -13.48 -12.66 23.38
CA THR A 172 -14.07 -12.78 24.72
C THR A 172 -15.26 -11.84 24.84
N PRO A 173 -16.28 -12.12 25.68
CA PRO A 173 -17.39 -11.19 25.88
C PRO A 173 -16.89 -9.78 26.24
N GLU A 174 -17.61 -8.76 25.77
CA GLU A 174 -17.27 -7.37 26.07
C GLU A 174 -17.27 -7.11 27.57
N ILE A 175 -16.30 -6.30 27.98
CA ILE A 175 -16.30 -5.61 29.26
C ILE A 175 -16.17 -4.12 28.99
N CYS A 176 -16.72 -3.29 29.87
CA CYS A 176 -16.65 -1.85 29.73
C CYS A 176 -15.22 -1.34 30.07
N ASP A 177 -14.29 -1.52 29.14
CA ASP A 177 -12.86 -1.19 29.27
C ASP A 177 -12.35 -0.29 28.13
N GLY A 178 -13.21 0.03 27.15
CA GLY A 178 -12.90 0.90 26.02
C GLY A 178 -12.19 0.19 24.89
N LEU A 179 -12.12 -1.13 24.93
CA LEU A 179 -11.59 -2.01 23.90
C LEU A 179 -12.73 -2.79 23.24
N ASP A 180 -12.44 -3.35 22.08
CA ASP A 180 -13.26 -4.38 21.45
C ASP A 180 -12.68 -5.72 21.90
N ASN A 181 -13.32 -6.40 22.85
CA ASN A 181 -12.81 -7.65 23.43
C ASN A 181 -13.25 -8.89 22.64
N ASN A 182 -14.33 -8.79 21.87
CA ASN A 182 -14.89 -9.88 21.08
C ASN A 182 -14.57 -9.78 19.59
N CYS A 183 -13.95 -8.68 19.17
CA CYS A 183 -13.45 -8.42 17.83
C CYS A 183 -14.55 -8.33 16.76
N ASN A 184 -15.71 -7.77 17.10
CA ASN A 184 -16.81 -7.56 16.16
C ASN A 184 -16.84 -6.16 15.52
N GLY A 185 -15.91 -5.28 15.89
CA GLY A 185 -15.77 -3.92 15.37
C GLY A 185 -16.56 -2.85 16.14
N GLN A 186 -17.23 -3.21 17.23
CA GLN A 186 -17.85 -2.29 18.17
C GLN A 186 -17.05 -2.29 19.48
N ILE A 187 -17.07 -1.15 20.17
CA ILE A 187 -16.38 -1.00 21.45
C ILE A 187 -17.45 -0.94 22.53
N ASP A 188 -17.26 -1.71 23.60
CA ASP A 188 -18.13 -1.71 24.77
C ASP A 188 -19.63 -1.89 24.42
N GLU A 189 -19.99 -2.84 23.54
CA GLU A 189 -21.40 -3.18 23.30
C GLU A 189 -21.93 -4.29 24.24
N GLY A 190 -23.17 -4.14 24.68
CA GLY A 190 -23.86 -5.13 25.51
C GLY A 190 -24.28 -4.59 26.87
N ASP A 191 -24.68 -5.52 27.76
CA ASP A 191 -25.14 -5.21 29.11
C ASP A 191 -24.03 -5.48 30.12
N PHE A 192 -23.56 -4.44 30.81
CA PHE A 192 -22.46 -4.56 31.76
C PHE A 192 -22.91 -4.73 33.21
N PRO A 193 -22.16 -5.45 34.05
CA PRO A 193 -22.46 -5.56 35.47
C PRO A 193 -22.57 -4.18 36.16
N GLY A 194 -23.75 -3.90 36.70
CA GLY A 194 -24.04 -2.64 37.39
C GLY A 194 -24.51 -1.49 36.49
N GLU A 195 -24.60 -1.70 35.18
CA GLU A 195 -25.33 -0.80 34.29
C GLU A 195 -26.83 -0.75 34.65
N GLY A 196 -27.46 0.40 34.44
CA GLY A 196 -28.86 0.65 34.80
C GLY A 196 -29.11 0.89 36.29
N ALA A 197 -28.14 0.62 37.17
CA ALA A 197 -28.29 0.91 38.59
C ALA A 197 -28.38 2.42 38.84
N GLU A 198 -29.25 2.81 39.78
CA GLU A 198 -29.39 4.20 40.21
C GLU A 198 -28.08 4.71 40.82
N CYS A 199 -27.78 5.97 40.54
CA CYS A 199 -26.63 6.67 41.08
C CYS A 199 -26.93 8.17 41.17
N SER A 200 -26.11 8.92 41.90
CA SER A 200 -26.19 10.38 41.93
C SER A 200 -25.02 10.96 41.13
N PRO A 201 -25.27 11.75 40.06
CA PRO A 201 -24.22 12.42 39.29
C PRO A 201 -23.69 13.66 40.02
N GLY A 202 -24.21 14.00 41.20
CA GLY A 202 -23.80 15.16 41.98
C GLY A 202 -24.37 16.50 41.50
N LYS A 203 -25.42 16.48 40.68
CA LYS A 203 -26.20 17.68 40.32
C LYS A 203 -27.35 17.89 41.30
N PRO A 204 -27.75 19.14 41.58
CA PRO A 204 -28.86 19.46 42.48
C PRO A 204 -30.22 19.23 41.80
N GLY A 205 -31.29 19.40 42.58
CA GLY A 205 -32.65 19.42 42.06
C GLY A 205 -33.09 18.10 41.44
N VAL A 206 -33.88 18.20 40.37
CA VAL A 206 -34.39 17.03 39.65
C VAL A 206 -33.27 16.22 38.96
N CYS A 207 -32.12 16.85 38.70
CA CYS A 207 -30.95 16.20 38.10
C CYS A 207 -30.14 15.32 39.06
N GLU A 208 -30.48 15.25 40.35
CA GLU A 208 -29.78 14.40 41.33
C GLU A 208 -29.90 12.91 40.99
N LYS A 209 -30.89 12.53 40.19
CA LYS A 209 -31.07 11.15 39.73
C LYS A 209 -30.22 10.88 38.50
N GLY A 210 -29.52 9.76 38.54
CA GLY A 210 -28.72 9.26 37.44
C GLY A 210 -28.82 7.74 37.34
N VAL A 211 -28.30 7.23 36.23
CA VAL A 211 -28.16 5.79 35.99
C VAL A 211 -26.72 5.50 35.58
N LYS A 212 -26.19 4.36 36.02
CA LYS A 212 -24.89 3.91 35.57
C LYS A 212 -24.97 3.45 34.12
N LYS A 213 -24.05 3.90 33.27
CA LYS A 213 -23.88 3.46 31.87
C LYS A 213 -22.42 3.26 31.55
N CYS A 214 -22.11 2.40 30.58
CA CYS A 214 -20.76 2.38 30.03
C CYS A 214 -20.51 3.63 29.19
N ALA A 215 -19.49 4.42 29.57
CA ALA A 215 -19.09 5.60 28.83
C ALA A 215 -17.57 5.79 28.94
N GLY A 216 -16.89 5.75 27.79
CA GLY A 216 -15.44 5.93 27.71
C GLY A 216 -14.66 4.86 28.47
N GLY A 217 -15.02 3.58 28.31
CA GLY A 217 -14.30 2.43 28.86
C GLY A 217 -14.36 2.29 30.37
N ARG A 218 -15.43 2.81 31.00
CA ARG A 218 -15.76 2.56 32.40
C ARG A 218 -17.23 2.80 32.68
N ILE A 219 -17.75 2.16 33.72
CA ILE A 219 -19.10 2.42 34.23
C ILE A 219 -19.12 3.82 34.88
N GLN A 220 -19.88 4.73 34.29
CA GLN A 220 -20.06 6.11 34.74
C GLN A 220 -21.50 6.37 35.17
N CYS A 221 -21.68 7.22 36.18
CA CYS A 221 -23.01 7.76 36.49
C CYS A 221 -23.35 8.86 35.49
N VAL A 222 -24.39 8.65 34.68
CA VAL A 222 -24.91 9.66 33.76
C VAL A 222 -26.25 10.16 34.28
N GLN A 223 -26.49 11.46 34.13
CA GLN A 223 -27.78 12.06 34.49
C GLN A 223 -28.89 11.48 33.60
N ASN A 224 -30.00 11.05 34.22
CA ASN A 224 -31.16 10.55 33.47
C ASN A 224 -32.17 11.68 33.17
N ILE A 225 -32.09 12.78 33.91
CA ILE A 225 -32.84 14.02 33.72
C ILE A 225 -31.84 15.11 33.30
N GLN A 226 -32.15 15.81 32.21
CA GLN A 226 -31.37 16.98 31.76
C GLN A 226 -31.97 18.24 32.37
N GLU A 227 -31.12 19.24 32.60
CA GLU A 227 -31.56 20.59 33.00
C GLU A 227 -32.56 21.15 31.99
N SER A 228 -33.58 21.82 32.50
CA SER A 228 -34.62 22.48 31.72
C SER A 228 -34.97 23.82 32.35
N PRO A 229 -35.49 24.80 31.60
CA PRO A 229 -35.81 26.09 32.21
C PRO A 229 -36.90 25.95 33.28
N GLU A 230 -36.75 26.72 34.36
CA GLU A 230 -37.58 26.68 35.56
C GLU A 230 -39.08 26.80 35.27
N VAL A 231 -39.82 25.78 35.70
CA VAL A 231 -41.27 25.78 35.72
C VAL A 231 -41.68 25.84 37.18
N CYS A 232 -41.85 27.04 37.74
CA CYS A 232 -42.34 27.36 39.10
C CYS A 232 -43.28 26.29 39.74
N ASN A 233 -42.73 25.16 40.19
CA ASN A 233 -43.45 23.94 40.58
C ASN A 233 -42.91 23.39 41.92
N GLY A 234 -41.98 24.11 42.55
CA GLY A 234 -41.33 23.73 43.80
C GLY A 234 -40.17 22.74 43.62
N LEU A 235 -39.72 22.50 42.39
CA LEU A 235 -38.53 21.72 42.04
C LEU A 235 -37.50 22.65 41.38
N ASP A 236 -36.22 22.31 41.53
CA ASP A 236 -35.10 22.93 40.80
C ASP A 236 -34.93 22.15 39.48
N ASP A 237 -35.57 22.66 38.43
CA ASP A 237 -35.68 22.08 37.08
C ASP A 237 -34.45 22.39 36.21
N ASP A 238 -33.78 23.52 36.44
CA ASP A 238 -32.56 23.93 35.73
C ASP A 238 -31.27 23.46 36.43
N CYS A 239 -31.43 22.87 37.61
CA CYS A 239 -30.38 22.22 38.38
C CYS A 239 -29.26 23.19 38.77
N ASN A 240 -29.63 24.42 39.12
CA ASN A 240 -28.69 25.48 39.54
C ASN A 240 -28.59 25.65 41.07
N ASN A 241 -29.25 24.79 41.85
CA ASN A 241 -29.33 24.81 43.31
C ASN A 241 -30.18 25.96 43.89
N GLN A 242 -31.08 26.52 43.10
CA GLN A 242 -32.13 27.44 43.52
C GLN A 242 -33.46 26.87 43.05
N VAL A 243 -34.48 26.96 43.90
CA VAL A 243 -35.82 26.45 43.57
C VAL A 243 -36.64 27.61 43.03
N ASP A 244 -37.27 27.41 41.86
CA ASP A 244 -38.18 28.35 41.22
C ASP A 244 -37.56 29.75 40.96
N ASP A 245 -36.28 29.82 40.60
CA ASP A 245 -35.68 31.08 40.12
C ASP A 245 -35.94 31.27 38.62
N ASN A 246 -35.89 32.49 38.10
CA ASN A 246 -36.01 32.76 36.65
C ASN A 246 -37.19 32.05 35.92
N CYS A 247 -38.34 31.87 36.58
CA CYS A 247 -39.45 31.09 36.05
C CYS A 247 -39.94 31.53 34.68
N LEU A 248 -40.27 30.53 33.85
CA LEU A 248 -40.95 30.73 32.59
C LEU A 248 -42.30 31.44 32.76
N SER A 249 -42.69 32.23 31.75
CA SER A 249 -44.05 32.76 31.69
C SER A 249 -45.08 31.62 31.64
N PRO A 250 -46.32 31.82 32.11
CA PRO A 250 -47.35 30.78 32.08
C PRO A 250 -47.57 30.17 30.67
N GLU A 251 -47.40 30.98 29.63
CA GLU A 251 -47.50 30.56 28.23
C GLU A 251 -46.33 29.68 27.79
N ALA A 252 -45.12 29.93 28.30
CA ALA A 252 -43.91 29.17 28.02
C ALA A 252 -43.86 27.86 28.83
N ALA A 253 -44.25 27.88 30.10
CA ALA A 253 -44.36 26.68 30.95
C ALA A 253 -45.35 25.66 30.35
N ALA A 254 -46.48 26.13 29.81
CA ALA A 254 -47.46 25.28 29.14
C ALA A 254 -46.93 24.61 27.85
N LYS A 255 -45.83 25.09 27.26
CA LYS A 255 -45.17 24.48 26.10
C LYS A 255 -44.18 23.39 26.53
N VAL A 256 -43.38 23.65 27.58
CA VAL A 256 -42.45 22.67 28.16
C VAL A 256 -43.17 21.42 28.65
N GLY A 257 -44.28 21.57 29.38
CA GLY A 257 -45.08 20.44 29.88
C GLY A 257 -45.72 19.57 28.79
N ARG A 258 -45.73 20.03 27.53
CA ARG A 258 -46.23 19.28 26.35
C ARG A 258 -45.11 18.70 25.48
N GLY A 259 -43.84 18.86 25.87
CA GLY A 259 -42.69 18.41 25.08
C GLY A 259 -42.41 19.26 23.83
N GLU A 260 -43.00 20.45 23.73
CA GLU A 260 -42.70 21.39 22.64
C GLU A 260 -41.39 22.14 22.94
N LYS A 261 -40.48 22.18 21.96
CA LYS A 261 -39.18 22.86 22.10
C LYS A 261 -39.43 24.36 22.30
N LEU A 262 -38.95 24.92 23.41
CA LEU A 262 -38.97 26.37 23.62
C LEU A 262 -38.07 27.02 22.56
N GLU A 263 -38.67 27.72 21.60
CA GLU A 263 -37.92 28.64 20.74
C GLU A 263 -37.45 29.80 21.61
N VAL A 264 -36.15 29.83 21.93
CA VAL A 264 -35.51 30.99 22.55
C VAL A 264 -35.54 32.11 21.51
N GLY A 265 -36.63 32.87 21.52
CA GLY A 265 -36.79 34.07 20.72
C GLY A 265 -35.75 35.08 21.15
N ASN A 266 -34.69 35.20 20.36
CA ASN A 266 -33.65 36.21 20.53
C ASN A 266 -34.26 37.58 20.14
N ASN A 267 -34.95 38.22 21.10
CA ASN A 267 -35.49 39.56 20.89
C ASN A 267 -34.33 40.56 20.94
N LYS A 268 -34.03 41.09 19.75
CA LYS A 268 -33.19 42.27 19.53
C LYS A 268 -33.77 43.52 20.17
#